data_AF-A0A1J1JF44-F1
#
_entry.id   AF-A0A1J1JF44-F1
#
_cell.length_a   1.000
_cell.length_b   1.000
_cell.length_c   1.000
_cell.angle_alpha   90.00
_cell.angle_beta   90.00
_cell.angle_gamma   90.00
#
_symmetry.space_group_name_H-M   'P 1'
#
loop_
_entity.id
_entity.type
_entity.pdbx_description
1 polymer ?
#
loop_
_entity_poly.entity_id
_entity_poly.type
_entity_poly.pdbx_seq_one_letter_code
_entity_poly.pdbx_strand_id
1 'polypeptide(L)'
;MIRRPPFSRRQLHLMLPAKGGMRRKYGGSTTRHGFRKGDLVKSAKGVGYVSADTERQVSVSDANWKRLGQITSSKVQLIRRSNGLIVT
;
A
#
# COMPACT_ATOMS: atom_id res chain seq x y z
N MET A 1 2.73 6.83 -19.21
CA MET A 1 4.11 7.09 -18.68
C MET A 1 4.46 6.00 -17.66
N ILE A 2 5.73 5.56 -17.57
CA ILE A 2 6.12 4.46 -16.66
C ILE A 2 6.93 5.01 -15.48
N ARG A 3 6.52 4.72 -14.24
CA ARG A 3 7.20 5.17 -13.02
C ARG A 3 7.27 4.05 -11.98
N ARG A 4 8.14 4.17 -10.99
CA ARG A 4 8.18 3.25 -9.84
C ARG A 4 7.28 3.76 -8.70
N PRO A 5 6.59 2.88 -7.96
CA PRO A 5 5.91 3.26 -6.74
C PRO A 5 6.90 3.87 -5.74
N PRO A 6 6.59 5.01 -5.13
CA PRO A 6 7.45 5.58 -4.10
C PRO A 6 7.33 4.75 -2.82
N PHE A 7 8.42 4.18 -2.34
CA PHE A 7 8.46 3.45 -1.07
C PHE A 7 9.04 4.34 0.03
N SER A 8 8.40 4.36 1.20
CA SER A 8 9.01 4.95 2.38
C SER A 8 10.02 3.98 2.96
N ARG A 9 11.21 4.48 3.33
CA ARG A 9 12.19 3.69 4.06
C ARG A 9 11.64 3.32 5.44
N ARG A 10 11.88 2.07 5.86
CA ARG A 10 11.57 1.62 7.22
C ARG A 10 12.37 2.44 8.22
N GLN A 11 11.69 3.11 9.15
CA GLN A 11 12.33 3.84 10.25
C GLN A 11 12.70 2.89 11.38
N LEU A 12 13.73 2.06 11.14
CA LEU A 12 14.16 1.02 12.08
C LEU A 12 14.74 1.58 13.39
N HIS A 13 15.29 2.79 13.37
CA HIS A 13 15.91 3.45 14.52
C HIS A 13 14.89 4.09 15.47
N LEU A 14 13.68 4.41 14.99
CA LEU A 14 12.61 4.99 15.82
C LEU A 14 11.70 3.94 16.45
N MET A 15 11.74 2.70 15.97
CA MET A 15 10.84 1.64 16.41
C MET A 15 11.52 0.68 17.36
N LEU A 16 11.21 0.84 18.65
CA LEU A 16 11.53 -0.17 19.66
C LEU A 16 10.84 -1.51 19.30
N PRO A 17 11.51 -2.65 19.51
CA PRO A 17 10.88 -3.97 19.37
C PRO A 17 9.73 -4.11 20.36
N ALA A 18 8.61 -4.70 19.94
CA ALA A 18 7.56 -5.11 20.85
C ALA A 18 8.01 -6.34 21.67
N LYS A 19 7.25 -6.69 22.71
CA LYS A 19 7.45 -7.94 23.47
C LYS A 19 7.47 -9.12 22.48
N GLY A 20 8.56 -9.91 22.50
CA GLY A 20 8.82 -10.96 21.51
C GLY A 20 9.72 -10.55 20.34
N GLY A 21 10.36 -9.37 20.37
CA GLY A 21 11.40 -8.97 19.42
C GLY A 21 10.89 -8.49 18.05
N MET A 22 9.59 -8.55 17.79
CA MET A 22 9.00 -8.09 16.54
C MET A 22 8.81 -6.57 16.53
N ARG A 23 9.28 -5.92 15.46
CA ARG A 23 9.06 -4.48 15.23
C ARG A 23 7.74 -4.25 14.50
N ARG A 24 7.06 -3.12 14.78
CA ARG A 24 5.87 -2.74 14.03
C ARG A 24 6.22 -2.58 12.55
N LYS A 25 5.36 -3.10 11.66
CA LYS A 25 5.49 -2.85 10.23
C LYS A 25 5.25 -1.35 9.97
N TYR A 26 6.25 -0.66 9.46
CA TYR A 26 6.18 0.74 9.06
C TYR A 26 6.83 0.92 7.69
N GLY A 27 6.07 1.38 6.70
CA GLY A 27 6.54 1.41 5.32
C GLY A 27 6.86 0.02 4.77
N GLY A 28 7.30 -0.01 3.51
CA GLY A 28 7.62 -1.24 2.78
C GLY A 28 6.52 -1.69 1.81
N SER A 29 6.63 -2.96 1.40
CA SER A 29 5.96 -3.49 0.22
C SER A 29 4.65 -4.21 0.49
N THR A 30 4.36 -4.71 1.69
CA THR A 30 3.14 -5.48 1.98
C THR A 30 2.36 -4.89 3.16
N THR A 31 1.07 -4.65 2.95
CA THR A 31 0.11 -4.14 3.94
C THR A 31 -0.31 -5.24 4.92
N ARG A 32 -1.00 -4.86 6.00
CA ARG A 32 -1.57 -5.82 6.96
C ARG A 32 -2.68 -6.69 6.36
N HIS A 33 -3.25 -6.26 5.23
CA HIS A 33 -4.42 -6.87 4.57
C HIS A 33 -4.06 -7.76 3.39
N GLY A 34 -2.78 -8.11 3.21
CA GLY A 34 -2.32 -8.98 2.11
C GLY A 34 -2.17 -8.30 0.74
N PHE A 35 -2.41 -6.99 0.66
CA PHE A 35 -2.10 -6.18 -0.51
C PHE A 35 -0.65 -5.70 -0.47
N ARG A 36 -0.07 -5.42 -1.62
CA ARG A 36 1.27 -4.85 -1.73
C ARG A 36 1.20 -3.42 -2.22
N LYS A 37 2.11 -2.58 -1.76
CA LYS A 37 2.23 -1.21 -2.27
C LYS A 37 2.59 -1.27 -3.76
N GLY A 38 1.80 -0.59 -4.58
CA GLY A 38 1.87 -0.68 -6.03
C GLY A 38 1.10 -1.85 -6.65
N ASP A 39 0.33 -2.64 -5.87
CA ASP A 39 -0.69 -3.53 -6.43
C ASP A 39 -1.76 -2.68 -7.11
N LEU A 40 -2.20 -3.11 -8.29
CA LEU A 40 -3.33 -2.51 -9.00
C LEU A 40 -4.61 -3.15 -8.48
N VAL A 41 -5.51 -2.34 -7.96
CA VAL A 41 -6.73 -2.78 -7.29
C VAL A 41 -7.96 -2.05 -7.82
N LYS A 42 -9.09 -2.74 -7.82
CA LYS A 42 -10.41 -2.15 -8.02
C LYS A 42 -11.02 -1.85 -6.66
N SER A 43 -11.59 -0.66 -6.53
CA SER A 43 -12.30 -0.23 -5.32
C SER A 43 -13.58 0.53 -5.69
N ALA A 44 -14.41 0.80 -4.71
CA ALA A 44 -15.61 1.64 -4.89
C ALA A 44 -15.29 3.08 -5.37
N LYS A 45 -14.05 3.53 -5.22
CA LYS A 45 -13.57 4.85 -5.68
C LYS A 45 -12.90 4.81 -7.06
N GLY A 46 -12.90 3.64 -7.71
CA GLY A 46 -12.25 3.41 -9.00
C GLY A 46 -11.06 2.45 -8.92
N VAL A 47 -10.40 2.31 -10.06
CA VAL A 47 -9.17 1.51 -10.21
C VAL A 47 -7.97 2.38 -9.85
N GLY A 48 -7.06 1.85 -9.04
CA GLY A 48 -5.86 2.57 -8.65
C GLY A 48 -4.82 1.65 -8.02
N TYR A 49 -3.76 2.26 -7.51
CA TYR A 49 -2.62 1.59 -6.90
C TYR A 49 -2.67 1.69 -5.38
N VAL A 50 -2.33 0.59 -4.71
CA VAL A 50 -2.23 0.59 -3.24
C VAL A 50 -1.05 1.44 -2.80
N SER A 51 -1.30 2.44 -1.97
CA SER A 51 -0.27 3.39 -1.51
C SER A 51 0.12 3.20 -0.05
N ALA A 52 -0.84 2.84 0.82
CA ALA A 52 -0.61 2.59 2.24
C ALA A 52 -1.80 1.80 2.84
N ASP A 53 -1.69 1.44 4.11
CA ASP A 53 -2.78 0.84 4.87
C ASP A 53 -2.88 1.42 6.29
N THR A 54 -4.09 1.39 6.80
CA THR A 54 -4.42 1.57 8.22
C THR A 54 -4.81 0.21 8.80
N GLU A 55 -5.24 0.21 10.07
CA GLU A 55 -5.67 -1.03 10.73
C GLU A 55 -6.82 -1.73 10.00
N ARG A 56 -7.74 -0.98 9.37
CA ARG A 56 -8.95 -1.54 8.73
C ARG A 56 -9.09 -1.21 7.25
N GLN A 57 -8.33 -0.24 6.75
CA GLN A 57 -8.50 0.30 5.40
C GLN A 57 -7.19 0.29 4.62
N VAL A 58 -7.33 0.28 3.30
CA VAL A 58 -6.25 0.40 2.33
C VAL A 58 -6.42 1.73 1.62
N SER A 59 -5.35 2.50 1.58
CA SER A 59 -5.27 3.75 0.81
C SER A 59 -5.00 3.40 -0.65
N VAL A 60 -5.87 3.87 -1.54
CA VAL A 60 -5.74 3.71 -2.98
C VAL A 60 -5.45 5.08 -3.59
N SER A 61 -4.45 5.13 -4.45
CA SER A 61 -4.01 6.32 -5.17
C SER A 61 -4.09 6.10 -6.68
N ASP A 62 -4.18 7.18 -7.44
CA ASP A 62 -4.02 7.12 -8.89
C ASP A 62 -2.55 6.86 -9.27
N ALA A 63 -2.30 6.81 -10.57
CA ALA A 63 -0.96 6.59 -11.11
C ALA A 63 0.00 7.79 -10.92
N ASN A 64 -0.53 8.97 -10.58
CA ASN A 64 0.25 10.14 -10.15
C ASN A 64 0.48 10.17 -8.63
N TRP A 65 0.11 9.09 -7.93
CA TRP A 65 0.19 8.96 -6.48
C TRP A 65 -0.73 9.89 -5.68
N LYS A 66 -1.70 10.54 -6.34
CA LYS A 66 -2.76 11.31 -5.71
C LYS A 66 -3.77 10.35 -5.08
N ARG A 67 -4.05 10.53 -3.80
CA ARG A 67 -4.94 9.63 -3.05
C ARG A 67 -6.39 9.75 -3.56
N LEU A 68 -6.95 8.64 -4.05
CA LEU A 68 -8.37 8.52 -4.41
C LEU A 68 -9.23 8.37 -3.15
N GLY A 69 -8.74 7.64 -2.15
CA GLY A 69 -9.41 7.48 -0.87
C GLY A 69 -8.84 6.35 -0.03
N GLN A 70 -9.42 6.17 1.15
CA GLN A 70 -9.21 5.00 1.99
C GLN A 70 -10.44 4.11 1.91
N ILE A 71 -10.23 2.83 1.58
CA ILE A 71 -11.30 1.86 1.35
C ILE A 71 -11.09 0.69 2.30
N THR A 72 -12.16 0.21 2.92
CA THR A 72 -12.11 -1.01 3.74
C THR A 72 -11.51 -2.16 2.94
N SER A 73 -10.58 -2.91 3.53
CA SER A 73 -9.84 -3.97 2.82
C SER A 73 -10.75 -5.01 2.16
N SER A 74 -11.92 -5.31 2.75
CA SER A 74 -12.93 -6.21 2.19
C SER A 74 -13.59 -5.72 0.89
N LYS A 75 -13.56 -4.41 0.62
CA LYS A 75 -14.12 -3.77 -0.57
C LYS A 75 -13.06 -3.47 -1.64
N VAL A 76 -11.86 -4.02 -1.49
CA VAL A 76 -10.76 -3.87 -2.43
C VAL A 76 -10.52 -5.22 -3.10
N GLN A 77 -10.55 -5.23 -4.43
CA GLN A 77 -10.26 -6.43 -5.22
C GLN A 77 -8.94 -6.25 -5.95
N LEU A 78 -8.07 -7.25 -5.85
CA LEU A 78 -6.80 -7.27 -6.58
C LEU A 78 -7.06 -7.52 -8.07
N ILE A 79 -6.56 -6.63 -8.93
CA ILE A 79 -6.52 -6.86 -10.38
C ILE A 79 -5.17 -7.47 -10.75
N ARG A 80 -4.08 -6.87 -10.25
CA ARG A 80 -2.71 -7.26 -10.64
C ARG A 80 -1.74 -7.01 -9.50
N ARG A 81 -0.86 -7.98 -9.25
CA ARG A 81 0.26 -7.81 -8.31
C ARG A 81 1.27 -6.80 -8.82
N SER A 82 1.91 -6.09 -7.90
CA SER A 82 2.93 -5.10 -8.21
C SER A 82 4.10 -5.76 -8.94
N ASN A 83 4.41 -5.27 -10.13
CA ASN A 83 5.64 -5.55 -10.86
C ASN A 83 6.68 -4.44 -10.69
N GLY A 84 6.52 -3.59 -9.66
CA GLY A 84 7.38 -2.43 -9.42
C GLY A 84 7.18 -1.27 -10.41
N LEU A 85 6.19 -1.36 -11.31
CA LEU A 85 5.88 -0.34 -12.30
C LEU A 85 4.43 0.13 -12.18
N ILE A 86 4.28 1.45 -12.22
CA ILE A 86 3.01 2.17 -12.35
C ILE A 86 2.95 2.65 -13.79
N VAL A 87 1.86 2.29 -14.46
CA VAL A 87 1.59 2.69 -15.82
C VAL A 87 0.38 3.63 -15.79
N THR A 88 0.58 4.84 -16.31
CA THR A 88 -0.48 5.78 -16.75
C THR A 88 -0.77 5.58 -18.21
#